data_AF-A0A916RNY8-F1
#
_entry.id   AF-A0A916RNY8-F1
#
_cell.length_a   1.000
_cell.length_b   1.000
_cell.length_c   1.000
_cell.angle_alpha   90.00
_cell.angle_beta   90.00
_cell.angle_gamma   90.00
#
_symmetry.space_group_name_H-M   'P 1'
#
loop_
_entity.id
_entity.type
_entity.pdbx_description
1 polymer ?
#
loop_
_entity_poly.entity_id
_entity_poly.type
_entity_poly.pdbx_seq_one_letter_code
_entity_poly.pdbx_strand_id
1 'polypeptide(L)'
;MPTRENRLHLLLLPLAAFIVVVPLIVNGCSCGHDFDFHIVSWLEAARQFAHGNMHPHWAFTPAYNAGEPRFVFYPPISWTIGALLGFVMPWTWTPIVYTWIALSGAGLALYYSARDFASHNAALLAAAFYIVNPYTLFTTYERTAYAELLAAAWIPLLLHAILRERITIPRIAIPVALLWLTNAPAAVMGCYAFALLAVTRIAINRAAPFIPQPYLDTGGISSRQEIFNIAAGASLGLGLAAFFIVPAAWERRYVQIKMAVIDNMRVENNFLFGHTADSDHDQVLFTASVVALILIVITAVALLIASKTAKSSIHQNSSYSVSRGVIVPLAILSAVIVLLLTPISTPIWNHTPEMRFLQFPWRLLAILATAMTIAIAIALSSRRIKAAPAIALVLATALSAANYAVFHQSCDEEDTVQARLALFHSNRGTDPTDEYTPITADNDPLADSNPGWWLTNDPSIDAPANSTPGRAPMHLALSLPTAQTLILNLRNYPAWHITNNGKPVTERDEREDGLIAIPVPAGNSIIAITYTHSLDQSIGDTLTVLSVLLLLLSLRRRKIAPI
;
A
#
# COMPACT_ATOMS: atom_id res chain seq x y z
N MET A 1 -33.49 -5.34 -6.29
CA MET A 1 -32.95 -4.22 -7.11
C MET A 1 -32.66 -3.04 -6.18
N PRO A 2 -31.55 -2.29 -6.34
CA PRO A 2 -31.29 -1.11 -5.52
C PRO A 2 -32.35 -0.04 -5.78
N THR A 3 -32.85 0.59 -4.72
CA THR A 3 -33.78 1.72 -4.80
C THR A 3 -33.13 2.90 -5.55
N ARG A 4 -33.94 3.83 -6.08
CA ARG A 4 -33.44 5.03 -6.78
C ARG A 4 -32.48 5.85 -5.91
N GLU A 5 -32.76 5.97 -4.62
CA GLU A 5 -31.90 6.64 -3.62
C GLU A 5 -30.55 5.93 -3.47
N ASN A 6 -30.53 4.60 -3.47
CA ASN A 6 -29.28 3.83 -3.37
C ASN A 6 -28.37 4.03 -4.60
N ARG A 7 -28.94 4.25 -5.78
CA ARG A 7 -28.16 4.54 -7.00
C ARG A 7 -27.54 5.94 -6.96
N LEU A 8 -28.24 6.92 -6.38
CA LEU A 8 -27.72 8.28 -6.23
C LEU A 8 -26.46 8.30 -5.34
N HIS A 9 -26.47 7.56 -4.23
CA HIS A 9 -25.33 7.49 -3.31
C HIS A 9 -24.06 6.94 -3.98
N LEU A 10 -24.20 5.98 -4.89
CA LEU A 10 -23.07 5.41 -5.64
C LEU A 10 -22.44 6.41 -6.62
N LEU A 11 -23.17 7.46 -7.02
CA LEU A 11 -22.65 8.55 -7.87
C LEU A 11 -22.09 9.72 -7.04
N LEU A 12 -22.69 9.99 -5.87
CA LEU A 12 -22.27 11.09 -5.01
C LEU A 12 -20.88 10.90 -4.40
N LEU A 13 -20.46 9.67 -4.12
CA LEU A 13 -19.15 9.41 -3.52
C LEU A 13 -18.00 9.66 -4.52
N PRO A 14 -18.06 9.16 -5.77
CA PRO A 14 -17.13 9.59 -6.82
C PRO A 14 -17.16 11.10 -7.09
N LEU A 15 -18.33 11.76 -6.95
CA LEU A 15 -18.41 13.22 -7.07
C LEU A 15 -17.74 13.94 -5.90
N ALA A 16 -17.88 13.45 -4.67
CA ALA A 16 -17.17 13.96 -3.51
C ALA A 16 -15.66 13.78 -3.65
N ALA A 17 -15.20 12.62 -4.14
CA ALA A 17 -13.81 12.39 -4.49
C ALA A 17 -13.33 13.32 -5.62
N PHE A 18 -14.20 13.62 -6.59
CA PHE A 18 -13.88 14.57 -7.66
C PHE A 18 -13.62 15.96 -7.10
N ILE A 19 -14.43 16.44 -6.15
CA ILE A 19 -14.21 17.72 -5.45
C ILE A 19 -12.83 17.77 -4.78
N VAL A 20 -12.33 16.65 -4.26
CA VAL A 20 -10.98 16.58 -3.68
C VAL A 20 -9.91 16.81 -4.74
N VAL A 21 -10.05 16.26 -5.94
CA VAL A 21 -9.02 16.43 -6.98
C VAL A 21 -9.15 17.71 -7.81
N VAL A 22 -10.24 18.49 -7.67
CA VAL A 22 -10.43 19.75 -8.42
C VAL A 22 -9.26 20.73 -8.23
N PRO A 23 -8.76 21.02 -7.01
CA PRO A 23 -7.58 21.87 -6.85
C PRO A 23 -6.36 21.35 -7.62
N LEU A 24 -6.17 20.02 -7.70
CA LEU A 24 -5.07 19.41 -8.44
C LEU A 24 -5.22 19.58 -9.97
N ILE A 25 -6.45 19.60 -10.46
CA ILE A 25 -6.75 19.88 -11.88
C ILE A 25 -6.43 21.34 -12.22
N VAL A 26 -6.71 22.26 -11.31
CA VAL A 26 -6.54 23.71 -11.55
C VAL A 26 -5.09 24.15 -11.35
N ASN A 27 -4.43 23.67 -10.28
CA ASN A 27 -3.13 24.17 -9.85
C ASN A 27 -1.96 23.21 -10.19
N GLY A 28 -2.25 21.99 -10.65
CA GLY A 28 -1.25 20.94 -10.82
C GLY A 28 -1.19 19.96 -9.64
N CYS A 29 -0.37 18.92 -9.79
CA CYS A 29 -0.23 17.89 -8.75
C CYS A 29 0.43 18.46 -7.48
N SER A 30 0.20 17.78 -6.36
CA SER A 30 0.97 17.97 -5.13
C SER A 30 2.22 17.09 -5.24
N CYS A 31 3.42 17.64 -5.10
CA CYS A 31 4.68 16.86 -5.11
C CYS A 31 5.09 16.54 -3.68
N GLY A 32 4.39 15.59 -3.09
CA GLY A 32 4.64 15.14 -1.73
C GLY A 32 5.78 14.12 -1.64
N HIS A 33 6.04 13.65 -0.43
CA HIS A 33 7.20 12.79 -0.12
C HIS A 33 7.37 11.55 -1.02
N ASP A 34 6.28 10.87 -1.39
CA ASP A 34 6.33 9.63 -2.18
C ASP A 34 6.11 9.87 -3.70
N PHE A 35 5.97 11.13 -4.14
CA PHE A 35 5.51 11.47 -5.50
C PHE A 35 6.41 10.88 -6.59
N ASP A 36 7.70 11.21 -6.56
CA ASP A 36 8.67 10.80 -7.58
C ASP A 36 8.85 9.28 -7.64
N PHE A 37 8.92 8.64 -6.47
CA PHE A 37 9.02 7.20 -6.36
C PHE A 37 7.88 6.52 -7.14
N HIS A 38 6.65 7.02 -7.00
CA HIS A 38 5.49 6.49 -7.69
C HIS A 38 5.49 6.79 -9.19
N ILE A 39 5.77 8.03 -9.61
CA ILE A 39 5.83 8.41 -11.03
C ILE A 39 6.83 7.55 -11.79
N VAL A 40 8.07 7.44 -11.27
CA VAL A 40 9.13 6.64 -11.91
C VAL A 40 8.74 5.17 -11.97
N SER A 41 8.12 4.63 -10.91
CA SER A 41 7.64 3.25 -10.90
C SER A 41 6.54 2.99 -11.96
N TRP A 42 5.65 3.95 -12.19
CA TRP A 42 4.60 3.84 -13.19
C TRP A 42 5.16 3.91 -14.62
N LEU A 43 6.11 4.82 -14.87
CA LEU A 43 6.80 4.96 -16.16
C LEU A 43 7.58 3.69 -16.50
N GLU A 44 8.31 3.15 -15.52
CA GLU A 44 9.08 1.92 -15.66
C GLU A 44 8.17 0.71 -15.96
N ALA A 45 7.09 0.53 -15.19
CA ALA A 45 6.13 -0.54 -15.43
C ALA A 45 5.44 -0.39 -16.80
N ALA A 46 5.03 0.81 -17.20
CA ALA A 46 4.44 1.06 -18.51
C ALA A 46 5.41 0.74 -19.65
N ARG A 47 6.69 1.16 -19.54
CA ARG A 47 7.72 0.80 -20.53
C ARG A 47 7.87 -0.71 -20.64
N GLN A 48 7.84 -1.45 -19.53
CA GLN A 48 7.98 -2.91 -19.55
C GLN A 48 6.74 -3.62 -20.11
N PHE A 49 5.54 -3.15 -19.78
CA PHE A 49 4.28 -3.65 -20.35
C PHE A 49 4.28 -3.50 -21.88
N ALA A 50 4.75 -2.36 -22.40
CA ALA A 50 4.85 -2.11 -23.84
C ALA A 50 5.81 -3.08 -24.57
N HIS A 51 6.75 -3.69 -23.85
CA HIS A 51 7.68 -4.70 -24.38
C HIS A 51 7.28 -6.14 -24.03
N GLY A 52 6.05 -6.36 -23.54
CA GLY A 52 5.51 -7.68 -23.24
C GLY A 52 5.86 -8.26 -21.87
N ASN A 53 6.58 -7.52 -21.01
CA ASN A 53 6.85 -7.94 -19.64
C ASN A 53 5.74 -7.43 -18.70
N MET A 54 4.68 -8.22 -18.52
CA MET A 54 3.50 -7.84 -17.72
C MET A 54 3.67 -8.03 -16.20
N HIS A 55 4.74 -8.69 -15.76
CA HIS A 55 5.06 -8.87 -14.34
C HIS A 55 6.54 -8.56 -14.11
N PRO A 56 6.91 -7.26 -14.16
CA PRO A 56 8.28 -6.85 -13.95
C PRO A 56 8.71 -7.16 -12.51
N HIS A 57 9.97 -7.55 -12.34
CA HIS A 57 10.64 -7.72 -11.05
C HIS A 57 11.77 -6.71 -10.85
N TRP A 58 12.35 -6.25 -11.95
CA TRP A 58 13.45 -5.29 -11.98
C TRP A 58 12.99 -3.94 -12.50
N ALA A 59 13.37 -2.84 -11.85
CA ALA A 59 13.24 -1.49 -12.36
C ALA A 59 14.59 -1.05 -12.92
N PHE A 60 14.67 -0.68 -14.20
CA PHE A 60 15.95 -0.38 -14.83
C PHE A 60 16.44 1.04 -14.60
N THR A 61 15.54 2.01 -14.52
CA THR A 61 15.89 3.43 -14.46
C THR A 61 16.58 3.86 -13.15
N PRO A 62 16.17 3.39 -11.95
CA PRO A 62 16.85 3.74 -10.70
C PRO A 62 18.32 3.33 -10.66
N ALA A 63 19.07 3.88 -9.71
CA ALA A 63 20.52 3.68 -9.62
C ALA A 63 21.23 4.02 -10.95
N TYR A 64 20.87 5.16 -11.55
CA TYR A 64 21.45 5.68 -12.80
C TYR A 64 21.55 4.65 -13.93
N ASN A 65 20.46 3.93 -14.16
CA ASN A 65 20.30 2.80 -15.11
C ASN A 65 20.91 1.46 -14.70
N ALA A 66 21.63 1.37 -13.58
CA ALA A 66 22.06 0.10 -13.03
C ALA A 66 20.87 -0.75 -12.56
N GLY A 67 19.81 -0.07 -12.14
CA GLY A 67 18.53 -0.66 -11.74
C GLY A 67 18.54 -1.33 -10.37
N GLU A 68 17.34 -1.75 -9.95
CA GLU A 68 17.08 -2.33 -8.65
C GLU A 68 15.89 -3.31 -8.69
N PRO A 69 15.78 -4.26 -7.75
CA PRO A 69 14.68 -5.23 -7.67
C PRO A 69 13.38 -4.64 -7.08
N ARG A 70 13.05 -3.38 -7.39
CA ARG A 70 11.90 -2.65 -6.80
C ARG A 70 10.60 -3.43 -6.88
N PHE A 71 10.30 -4.05 -8.02
CA PHE A 71 9.02 -4.73 -8.23
C PHE A 71 8.93 -6.11 -7.57
N VAL A 72 10.04 -6.64 -7.03
CA VAL A 72 10.03 -7.77 -6.09
C VAL A 72 9.44 -7.33 -4.74
N PHE A 73 9.82 -6.14 -4.26
CA PHE A 73 9.51 -5.68 -2.91
C PHE A 73 8.31 -4.73 -2.81
N TYR A 74 7.97 -4.04 -3.90
CA TYR A 74 6.87 -3.09 -3.93
C TYR A 74 5.57 -3.71 -4.53
N PRO A 75 4.44 -3.70 -3.80
CA PRO A 75 3.23 -4.42 -4.20
C PRO A 75 2.66 -4.04 -5.59
N PRO A 76 2.15 -5.02 -6.35
CA PRO A 76 1.91 -4.86 -7.79
C PRO A 76 0.74 -3.98 -8.19
N ILE A 77 -0.35 -3.94 -7.41
CA ILE A 77 -1.59 -3.29 -7.85
C ILE A 77 -1.41 -1.78 -8.02
N SER A 78 -0.68 -1.14 -7.10
CA SER A 78 -0.48 0.30 -7.11
C SER A 78 0.23 0.78 -8.37
N TRP A 79 1.41 0.23 -8.67
CA TRP A 79 2.15 0.62 -9.87
C TRP A 79 1.52 0.11 -11.17
N THR A 80 0.80 -1.02 -11.14
CA THR A 80 0.06 -1.50 -12.31
C THR A 80 -1.03 -0.52 -12.72
N ILE A 81 -1.82 -0.01 -11.77
CA ILE A 81 -2.87 0.96 -12.08
C ILE A 81 -2.27 2.25 -12.64
N GLY A 82 -1.21 2.77 -12.03
CA GLY A 82 -0.51 3.96 -12.54
C GLY A 82 0.01 3.79 -13.96
N ALA A 83 0.65 2.65 -14.25
CA ALA A 83 1.13 2.32 -15.60
C ALA A 83 -0.02 2.22 -16.63
N LEU A 84 -1.12 1.55 -16.28
CA LEU A 84 -2.28 1.41 -17.16
C LEU A 84 -2.95 2.76 -17.44
N LEU A 85 -3.04 3.65 -16.44
CA LEU A 85 -3.54 5.01 -16.63
C LEU A 85 -2.63 5.77 -17.61
N GLY A 86 -1.31 5.65 -17.48
CA GLY A 86 -0.34 6.27 -18.39
C GLY A 86 -0.46 5.85 -19.86
N PHE A 87 -1.09 4.72 -20.16
CA PHE A 87 -1.40 4.32 -21.54
C PHE A 87 -2.64 4.98 -22.12
N VAL A 88 -3.59 5.41 -21.29
CA VAL A 88 -4.90 5.91 -21.73
C VAL A 88 -5.07 7.42 -21.55
N MET A 89 -4.14 8.09 -20.86
CA MET A 89 -4.17 9.54 -20.66
C MET A 89 -2.77 10.14 -20.59
N PRO A 90 -2.62 11.47 -20.74
CA PRO A 90 -1.33 12.13 -20.54
C PRO A 90 -0.83 11.93 -19.12
N TRP A 91 0.49 11.76 -18.96
CA TRP A 91 1.12 11.52 -17.66
C TRP A 91 0.78 12.57 -16.61
N THR A 92 0.58 13.84 -16.99
CA THR A 92 0.19 14.91 -16.06
C THR A 92 -1.18 14.71 -15.41
N TRP A 93 -2.07 13.94 -16.04
CA TRP A 93 -3.38 13.60 -15.50
C TRP A 93 -3.37 12.32 -14.66
N THR A 94 -2.37 11.45 -14.86
CA THR A 94 -2.30 10.14 -14.22
C THR A 94 -2.39 10.20 -12.69
N PRO A 95 -1.63 11.05 -11.97
CA PRO A 95 -1.69 11.10 -10.51
C PRO A 95 -3.04 11.63 -10.00
N ILE A 96 -3.63 12.59 -10.73
CA ILE A 96 -4.94 13.19 -10.41
C ILE A 96 -6.04 12.13 -10.52
N VAL A 97 -6.09 11.40 -11.63
CA VAL A 97 -7.09 10.35 -11.87
C VAL A 97 -6.86 9.17 -10.95
N TYR A 98 -5.60 8.81 -10.67
CA TYR A 98 -5.27 7.78 -9.68
C TYR A 98 -5.85 8.15 -8.30
N THR A 99 -5.60 9.37 -7.81
CA THR A 99 -6.15 9.87 -6.54
C THR A 99 -7.66 9.80 -6.52
N TRP A 100 -8.32 10.21 -7.62
CA TRP A 100 -9.78 10.14 -7.73
C TRP A 100 -10.30 8.68 -7.66
N ILE A 101 -9.65 7.74 -8.33
CA ILE A 101 -9.99 6.31 -8.29
C ILE A 101 -9.84 5.75 -6.87
N ALA A 102 -8.71 6.04 -6.21
CA ALA A 102 -8.43 5.56 -4.86
C ALA A 102 -9.45 6.08 -3.85
N LEU A 103 -9.73 7.40 -3.86
CA LEU A 103 -10.72 8.04 -3.00
C LEU A 103 -12.15 7.55 -3.28
N SER A 104 -12.50 7.37 -4.55
CA SER A 104 -13.81 6.80 -4.94
C SER A 104 -13.97 5.39 -4.41
N GLY A 105 -12.93 4.55 -4.56
CA GLY A 105 -12.89 3.19 -4.01
C GLY A 105 -13.03 3.18 -2.49
N ALA A 106 -12.30 4.05 -1.79
CA ALA A 106 -12.36 4.22 -0.34
C ALA A 106 -13.78 4.58 0.16
N GLY A 107 -14.39 5.60 -0.45
CA GLY A 107 -15.75 6.01 -0.10
C GLY A 107 -16.79 4.91 -0.37
N LEU A 108 -16.74 4.27 -1.54
CA LEU A 108 -17.67 3.21 -1.90
C LEU A 108 -17.53 1.97 -1.00
N ALA A 109 -16.30 1.57 -0.68
CA ALA A 109 -16.02 0.47 0.23
C ALA A 109 -16.57 0.74 1.62
N LEU A 110 -16.33 1.94 2.17
CA LEU A 110 -16.86 2.31 3.46
C LEU A 110 -18.39 2.43 3.45
N TYR A 111 -19.00 2.99 2.41
CA TYR A 111 -20.45 3.04 2.27
C TYR A 111 -21.07 1.64 2.29
N TYR A 112 -20.46 0.72 1.53
CA TYR A 112 -20.88 -0.69 1.51
C TYR A 112 -20.76 -1.35 2.88
N SER A 113 -19.73 -1.02 3.66
CA SER A 113 -19.52 -1.55 5.01
C SER A 113 -20.47 -0.94 6.04
N ALA A 114 -20.63 0.39 6.03
CA ALA A 114 -21.39 1.12 7.05
C ALA A 114 -22.90 0.92 6.93
N ARG A 115 -23.42 0.67 5.72
CA ARG A 115 -24.87 0.45 5.51
C ARG A 115 -25.41 -0.84 6.14
N ASP A 116 -24.53 -1.79 6.48
CA ASP A 116 -24.92 -2.99 7.23
C ASP A 116 -25.16 -2.68 8.73
N PHE A 117 -24.73 -1.51 9.21
CA PHE A 117 -24.81 -1.10 10.62
C PHE A 117 -25.61 0.19 10.87
N ALA A 118 -25.97 0.93 9.82
CA ALA A 118 -26.61 2.24 9.91
C ALA A 118 -27.55 2.51 8.73
N SER A 119 -28.34 3.59 8.82
CA SER A 119 -29.20 4.02 7.73
C SER A 119 -28.38 4.45 6.50
N HIS A 120 -28.97 4.31 5.30
CA HIS A 120 -28.28 4.62 4.03
C HIS A 120 -27.74 6.06 3.99
N ASN A 121 -28.46 7.02 4.56
CA ASN A 121 -28.01 8.43 4.59
C ASN A 121 -26.88 8.65 5.61
N ALA A 122 -26.93 7.98 6.77
CA ALA A 122 -25.84 8.03 7.74
C ALA A 122 -24.56 7.38 7.19
N ALA A 123 -24.70 6.25 6.48
CA ALA A 123 -23.59 5.59 5.78
C ALA A 123 -23.00 6.48 4.67
N LEU A 124 -23.84 7.21 3.91
CA LEU A 124 -23.37 8.18 2.91
C LEU A 124 -22.52 9.28 3.55
N LEU A 125 -23.01 9.89 4.63
CA LEU A 125 -22.29 10.96 5.32
C LEU A 125 -20.95 10.49 5.91
N ALA A 126 -20.95 9.31 6.52
CA ALA A 126 -19.73 8.68 7.02
C ALA A 126 -18.73 8.38 5.89
N ALA A 127 -19.22 7.86 4.76
CA ALA A 127 -18.40 7.60 3.58
C ALA A 127 -17.82 8.87 2.94
N ALA A 128 -18.61 9.93 2.84
CA ALA A 128 -18.14 11.22 2.38
C ALA A 128 -17.07 11.78 3.34
N PHE A 129 -17.30 11.70 4.66
CA PHE A 129 -16.31 12.14 5.64
C PHE A 129 -15.03 11.30 5.62
N TYR A 130 -15.08 10.02 5.29
CA TYR A 130 -13.88 9.20 5.11
C TYR A 130 -13.03 9.65 3.93
N ILE A 131 -13.65 10.07 2.82
CA ILE A 131 -12.93 10.62 1.66
C ILE A 131 -12.16 11.89 2.06
N VAL A 132 -12.74 12.72 2.92
CA VAL A 132 -12.21 14.06 3.27
C VAL A 132 -11.73 14.20 4.71
N ASN A 133 -11.48 13.10 5.42
CA ASN A 133 -10.94 13.18 6.77
C ASN A 133 -9.48 13.66 6.71
N PRO A 134 -9.00 14.40 7.72
CA PRO A 134 -7.66 15.01 7.68
C PRO A 134 -6.52 14.02 7.39
N TYR A 135 -6.59 12.78 7.85
CA TYR A 135 -5.54 11.79 7.57
C TYR A 135 -5.52 11.34 6.11
N THR A 136 -6.68 11.12 5.50
CA THR A 136 -6.78 10.79 4.07
C THR A 136 -6.30 11.95 3.20
N LEU A 137 -6.61 13.19 3.56
CA LEU A 137 -6.16 14.36 2.82
C LEU A 137 -4.67 14.67 3.04
N PHE A 138 -4.14 14.42 4.24
CA PHE A 138 -2.70 14.43 4.51
C PHE A 138 -1.96 13.39 3.65
N THR A 139 -2.50 12.18 3.54
CA THR A 139 -1.96 11.13 2.65
C THR A 139 -2.05 11.51 1.16
N THR A 140 -3.07 12.28 0.79
CA THR A 140 -3.33 12.70 -0.59
C THR A 140 -2.44 13.84 -1.05
N TYR A 141 -2.23 14.86 -0.21
CA TYR A 141 -1.54 16.09 -0.61
C TYR A 141 -0.12 16.18 -0.07
N GLU A 142 0.10 15.93 1.23
CA GLU A 142 1.42 16.08 1.85
C GLU A 142 2.34 14.94 1.42
N ARG A 143 1.83 13.71 1.52
CA ARG A 143 2.64 12.52 1.33
C ARG A 143 2.63 12.02 -0.09
N THR A 144 1.51 12.25 -0.80
CA THR A 144 1.21 11.63 -2.10
C THR A 144 1.49 10.12 -2.11
N ALA A 145 1.16 9.45 -1.00
CA ALA A 145 1.41 8.02 -0.80
C ALA A 145 0.34 7.20 -1.54
N TYR A 146 0.43 7.16 -2.87
CA TYR A 146 -0.59 6.61 -3.76
C TYR A 146 -0.94 5.14 -3.46
N ALA A 147 0.04 4.33 -3.07
CA ALA A 147 -0.23 2.95 -2.65
C ALA A 147 -1.07 2.90 -1.36
N GLU A 148 -0.74 3.70 -0.35
CA GLU A 148 -1.49 3.73 0.91
C GLU A 148 -2.91 4.27 0.69
N LEU A 149 -3.04 5.31 -0.13
CA LEU A 149 -4.33 5.88 -0.49
C LEU A 149 -5.24 4.85 -1.16
N LEU A 150 -4.70 4.04 -2.08
CA LEU A 150 -5.47 2.96 -2.70
C LEU A 150 -5.81 1.84 -1.70
N ALA A 151 -4.90 1.51 -0.79
CA ALA A 151 -5.13 0.51 0.25
C ALA A 151 -6.27 0.88 1.22
N ALA A 152 -6.56 2.19 1.37
CA ALA A 152 -7.69 2.68 2.14
C ALA A 152 -9.05 2.14 1.65
N ALA A 153 -9.17 1.69 0.39
CA ALA A 153 -10.38 1.02 -0.10
C ALA A 153 -10.61 -0.36 0.53
N TRP A 154 -9.56 -1.03 0.97
CA TRP A 154 -9.63 -2.42 1.44
C TRP A 154 -9.84 -2.52 2.96
N ILE A 155 -9.37 -1.52 3.73
CA ILE A 155 -9.49 -1.49 5.19
C ILE A 155 -10.96 -1.57 5.65
N PRO A 156 -11.92 -0.77 5.12
CA PRO A 156 -13.32 -0.89 5.50
C PRO A 156 -13.93 -2.25 5.19
N LEU A 157 -13.49 -2.91 4.11
CA LEU A 157 -13.99 -4.23 3.73
C LEU A 157 -13.46 -5.31 4.68
N LEU A 158 -12.19 -5.23 5.11
CA LEU A 158 -11.60 -6.17 6.06
C LEU A 158 -12.25 -6.06 7.45
N LEU A 159 -12.41 -4.83 7.96
CA LEU A 159 -13.12 -4.60 9.23
C LEU A 159 -14.56 -5.08 9.14
N HIS A 160 -15.26 -4.80 8.05
CA HIS A 160 -16.62 -5.28 7.84
C HIS A 160 -16.69 -6.82 7.78
N ALA A 161 -15.71 -7.49 7.19
CA ALA A 161 -15.68 -8.95 7.09
C ALA A 161 -15.70 -9.65 8.45
N ILE A 162 -15.12 -9.03 9.49
CA ILE A 162 -15.09 -9.55 10.86
C ILE A 162 -16.18 -8.96 11.77
N LEU A 163 -16.69 -7.75 11.50
CA LEU A 163 -17.71 -7.09 12.33
C LEU A 163 -19.14 -7.52 11.99
N ARG A 164 -19.39 -8.02 10.77
CA ARG A 164 -20.71 -8.52 10.33
C ARG A 164 -21.14 -9.78 11.06
N GLU A 165 -22.44 -10.02 11.21
CA GLU A 165 -22.98 -11.24 11.83
C GLU A 165 -22.38 -12.55 11.27
N ARG A 166 -22.45 -12.74 9.94
CA ARG A 166 -21.96 -13.95 9.27
C ARG A 166 -20.58 -13.76 8.62
N ILE A 167 -19.56 -14.35 9.22
CA ILE A 167 -18.19 -14.41 8.69
C ILE A 167 -18.08 -15.48 7.60
N THR A 168 -17.39 -15.15 6.50
CA THR A 168 -17.09 -16.12 5.45
C THR A 168 -15.70 -15.94 4.87
N ILE A 169 -15.06 -17.06 4.53
CA ILE A 169 -13.70 -17.14 3.98
C ILE A 169 -13.45 -16.11 2.86
N PRO A 170 -14.24 -16.00 1.77
CA PRO A 170 -13.93 -15.05 0.69
C PRO A 170 -13.93 -13.58 1.11
N ARG A 171 -14.79 -13.21 2.07
CA ARG A 171 -14.91 -11.82 2.53
C ARG A 171 -13.71 -11.38 3.36
N ILE A 172 -12.98 -12.33 3.95
CA ILE A 172 -11.72 -12.06 4.64
C ILE A 172 -10.55 -12.16 3.65
N ALA A 173 -10.52 -13.24 2.86
CA ALA A 173 -9.41 -13.54 1.97
C ALA A 173 -9.16 -12.43 0.94
N ILE A 174 -10.21 -11.90 0.32
CA ILE A 174 -10.08 -10.88 -0.74
C ILE A 174 -9.47 -9.58 -0.19
N PRO A 175 -10.00 -8.92 0.87
CA PRO A 175 -9.38 -7.72 1.42
C PRO A 175 -7.96 -7.95 1.95
N VAL A 176 -7.67 -9.10 2.57
CA VAL A 176 -6.30 -9.43 3.01
C VAL A 176 -5.34 -9.48 1.82
N ALA A 177 -5.72 -10.20 0.75
CA ALA A 177 -4.91 -10.28 -0.46
C ALA A 177 -4.72 -8.90 -1.11
N LEU A 178 -5.80 -8.13 -1.25
CA LEU A 178 -5.76 -6.80 -1.87
C LEU A 178 -4.90 -5.82 -1.08
N LEU A 179 -4.91 -5.86 0.25
CA LEU A 179 -3.99 -5.05 1.06
C LEU A 179 -2.52 -5.40 0.75
N TRP A 180 -2.15 -6.69 0.82
CA TRP A 180 -0.78 -7.14 0.53
C TRP A 180 -0.33 -6.81 -0.89
N LEU A 181 -1.24 -6.88 -1.86
CA LEU A 181 -0.96 -6.57 -3.25
C LEU A 181 -1.00 -5.06 -3.57
N THR A 182 -1.44 -4.21 -2.64
CA THR A 182 -1.53 -2.75 -2.83
C THR A 182 -0.48 -1.99 -2.04
N ASN A 183 -0.31 -2.29 -0.75
CA ASN A 183 0.61 -1.58 0.14
C ASN A 183 0.99 -2.47 1.35
N ALA A 184 2.26 -2.84 1.47
CA ALA A 184 2.73 -3.75 2.52
C ALA A 184 2.52 -3.20 3.95
N PRO A 185 2.83 -1.92 4.27
CA PRO A 185 2.51 -1.35 5.57
C PRO A 185 1.02 -1.43 5.95
N ALA A 186 0.12 -1.07 5.03
CA ALA A 186 -1.32 -1.17 5.24
C ALA A 186 -1.79 -2.63 5.43
N ALA A 187 -1.13 -3.59 4.78
CA ALA A 187 -1.41 -5.00 4.96
C ALA A 187 -1.03 -5.51 6.34
N VAL A 188 0.16 -5.15 6.84
CA VAL A 188 0.60 -5.49 8.20
C VAL A 188 -0.35 -4.88 9.23
N MET A 189 -0.62 -3.58 9.13
CA MET A 189 -1.58 -2.89 10.02
C MET A 189 -2.97 -3.54 9.96
N GLY A 190 -3.47 -3.82 8.76
CA GLY A 190 -4.78 -4.43 8.54
C GLY A 190 -4.87 -5.84 9.12
N CYS A 191 -3.82 -6.66 8.98
CA CYS A 191 -3.75 -8.00 9.58
C CYS A 191 -3.76 -7.94 11.12
N TYR A 192 -3.02 -7.02 11.73
CA TYR A 192 -3.04 -6.84 13.18
C TYR A 192 -4.40 -6.36 13.69
N ALA A 193 -5.01 -5.38 13.02
CA ALA A 193 -6.36 -4.93 13.35
C ALA A 193 -7.40 -6.05 13.19
N PHE A 194 -7.31 -6.83 12.12
CA PHE A 194 -8.17 -7.99 11.90
C PHE A 194 -7.98 -9.05 13.00
N ALA A 195 -6.74 -9.37 13.37
CA ALA A 195 -6.44 -10.32 14.43
C ALA A 195 -7.01 -9.87 15.78
N LEU A 196 -6.83 -8.60 16.13
CA LEU A 196 -7.41 -8.01 17.35
C LEU A 196 -8.93 -8.15 17.34
N LEU A 197 -9.59 -7.71 16.27
CA LEU A 197 -11.05 -7.80 16.13
C LEU A 197 -11.55 -9.26 16.17
N ALA A 198 -10.81 -10.19 15.57
CA ALA A 198 -11.14 -11.62 15.60
C ALA A 198 -11.07 -12.17 17.02
N VAL A 199 -10.00 -11.86 17.77
CA VAL A 199 -9.86 -12.27 19.18
C VAL A 199 -10.95 -11.64 20.03
N THR A 200 -11.20 -10.33 19.89
CA THR A 200 -12.27 -9.63 20.61
C THR A 200 -13.63 -10.27 20.35
N ARG A 201 -13.94 -10.56 19.09
CA ARG A 201 -15.20 -11.20 18.70
C ARG A 201 -15.36 -12.58 19.31
N ILE A 202 -14.33 -13.42 19.23
CA ILE A 202 -14.34 -14.77 19.82
C ILE A 202 -14.52 -14.68 21.34
N ALA A 203 -13.84 -13.74 22.00
CA ALA A 203 -13.94 -13.53 23.44
C ALA A 203 -15.36 -13.10 23.85
N ILE A 204 -15.95 -12.12 23.15
CA ILE A 204 -17.32 -11.64 23.41
C ILE A 204 -18.33 -12.77 23.19
N ASN A 205 -18.24 -13.51 22.09
CA ASN A 205 -19.14 -14.62 21.79
C ASN A 205 -19.04 -15.75 22.82
N ARG A 206 -17.86 -16.00 23.40
CA ARG A 206 -17.67 -17.00 24.46
C ARG A 206 -18.09 -16.53 25.85
N ALA A 207 -18.06 -15.23 26.12
CA ALA A 207 -18.56 -14.65 27.36
C ALA A 207 -20.10 -14.56 27.40
N ALA A 208 -20.76 -14.74 26.26
CA ALA A 208 -22.23 -14.67 26.12
C ALA A 208 -23.06 -15.56 27.06
N PRO A 209 -22.63 -16.76 27.54
CA PRO A 209 -23.39 -17.53 28.52
C PRO A 209 -23.57 -16.82 29.87
N PHE A 210 -22.72 -15.83 30.18
CA PHE A 210 -22.75 -15.05 31.43
C PHE A 210 -23.35 -13.65 31.25
N ILE A 211 -23.74 -13.29 30.02
CA ILE A 211 -24.31 -11.98 29.67
C ILE A 211 -25.77 -12.23 29.23
N PRO A 212 -26.79 -11.59 29.81
CA PRO A 212 -28.21 -11.93 29.58
C PRO A 212 -28.73 -11.81 28.14
N GLN A 213 -27.93 -11.31 27.19
CA GLN A 213 -28.23 -11.33 25.76
C GLN A 213 -26.96 -11.57 24.94
N PRO A 214 -26.96 -12.49 23.96
CA PRO A 214 -25.83 -12.64 23.03
C PRO A 214 -25.63 -11.33 22.25
N TYR A 215 -24.39 -10.85 22.26
CA TYR A 215 -24.00 -9.53 21.71
C TYR A 215 -24.00 -9.47 20.17
N LEU A 216 -23.95 -10.64 19.52
CA LEU A 216 -23.99 -10.84 18.08
C LEU A 216 -24.77 -12.12 17.78
N ASP A 217 -25.75 -12.07 16.88
CA ASP A 217 -26.32 -13.28 16.28
C ASP A 217 -25.30 -13.82 15.27
N THR A 218 -24.72 -14.99 15.55
CA THR A 218 -23.73 -15.61 14.65
C THR A 218 -24.39 -16.19 13.39
N GLY A 219 -25.72 -16.08 13.24
CA GLY A 219 -26.46 -16.63 12.12
C GLY A 219 -26.43 -18.15 12.10
N GLY A 220 -26.32 -18.78 13.28
CA GLY A 220 -26.36 -20.24 13.47
C GLY A 220 -25.04 -20.97 13.23
N ILE A 221 -23.90 -20.29 12.98
CA ILE A 221 -22.60 -20.96 12.87
C ILE A 221 -22.04 -21.31 14.27
N SER A 222 -21.46 -22.49 14.41
CA SER A 222 -20.78 -22.89 15.64
C SER A 222 -19.48 -22.09 15.83
N SER A 223 -19.04 -21.91 17.08
CA SER A 223 -17.78 -21.20 17.36
C SER A 223 -16.55 -21.86 16.72
N ARG A 224 -16.58 -23.19 16.51
CA ARG A 224 -15.52 -23.90 15.78
C ARG A 224 -15.49 -23.53 14.31
N GLN A 225 -16.66 -23.44 13.67
CA GLN A 225 -16.78 -23.01 12.28
C GLN A 225 -16.36 -21.55 12.09
N GLU A 226 -16.67 -20.69 13.06
CA GLU A 226 -16.26 -19.29 13.05
C GLU A 226 -14.73 -19.14 13.08
N ILE A 227 -14.07 -19.81 14.01
CA ILE A 227 -12.59 -19.84 14.10
C ILE A 227 -11.98 -20.40 12.81
N PHE A 228 -12.56 -21.49 12.27
CA PHE A 228 -12.11 -22.04 10.99
C PHE A 228 -12.25 -21.03 9.85
N ASN A 229 -13.38 -20.34 9.73
CA ASN A 229 -13.61 -19.35 8.69
C ASN A 229 -12.64 -18.16 8.79
N ILE A 230 -12.31 -17.74 10.01
CA ILE A 230 -11.33 -16.68 10.28
C ILE A 230 -9.94 -17.13 9.83
N ALA A 231 -9.47 -18.28 10.33
CA ALA A 231 -8.16 -18.81 10.00
C ALA A 231 -8.02 -19.11 8.51
N ALA A 232 -8.97 -19.86 7.93
CA ALA A 232 -8.97 -20.18 6.51
C ALA A 232 -9.11 -18.93 5.63
N GLY A 233 -9.88 -17.93 6.04
CA GLY A 233 -9.99 -16.64 5.35
C GLY A 233 -8.66 -15.89 5.30
N ALA A 234 -7.99 -15.76 6.45
CA ALA A 234 -6.70 -15.07 6.54
C ALA A 234 -5.60 -15.84 5.76
N SER A 235 -5.49 -17.15 5.96
CA SER A 235 -4.52 -17.99 5.25
C SER A 235 -4.73 -17.98 3.73
N LEU A 236 -5.99 -18.04 3.29
CA LEU A 236 -6.32 -17.95 1.86
C LEU A 236 -5.97 -16.56 1.29
N GLY A 237 -6.19 -15.49 2.05
CA GLY A 237 -5.80 -14.14 1.64
C GLY A 237 -4.29 -13.98 1.45
N LEU A 238 -3.49 -14.51 2.37
CA LEU A 238 -2.04 -14.55 2.22
C LEU A 238 -1.63 -15.43 1.02
N GLY A 239 -2.28 -16.58 0.86
CA GLY A 239 -2.03 -17.48 -0.27
C GLY A 239 -2.35 -16.84 -1.62
N LEU A 240 -3.40 -16.04 -1.74
CA LEU A 240 -3.75 -15.28 -2.96
C LEU A 240 -2.72 -14.20 -3.33
N ALA A 241 -1.95 -13.72 -2.36
CA ALA A 241 -0.88 -12.74 -2.56
C ALA A 241 0.52 -13.39 -2.55
N ALA A 242 0.61 -14.72 -2.53
CA ALA A 242 1.86 -15.43 -2.30
C ALA A 242 2.91 -15.21 -3.40
N PHE A 243 2.49 -14.98 -4.65
CA PHE A 243 3.40 -14.65 -5.76
C PHE A 243 4.19 -13.35 -5.51
N PHE A 244 3.67 -12.47 -4.67
CA PHE A 244 4.36 -11.26 -4.21
C PHE A 244 5.03 -11.49 -2.85
N ILE A 245 4.29 -11.99 -1.85
CA ILE A 245 4.78 -12.10 -0.47
C ILE A 245 5.98 -13.03 -0.34
N VAL A 246 5.96 -14.18 -1.05
CA VAL A 246 7.02 -15.19 -0.94
C VAL A 246 8.37 -14.67 -1.45
N PRO A 247 8.49 -14.17 -2.70
CA PRO A 247 9.75 -13.62 -3.16
C PRO A 247 10.16 -12.36 -2.37
N ALA A 248 9.24 -11.45 -2.05
CA ALA A 248 9.56 -10.28 -1.22
C ALA A 248 10.16 -10.68 0.15
N ALA A 249 9.61 -11.71 0.80
CA ALA A 249 10.12 -12.19 2.09
C ALA A 249 11.43 -12.97 1.95
N TRP A 250 11.60 -13.73 0.86
CA TRP A 250 12.79 -14.55 0.62
C TRP A 250 13.98 -13.71 0.15
N GLU A 251 13.77 -12.85 -0.83
CA GLU A 251 14.80 -12.09 -1.54
C GLU A 251 15.29 -10.86 -0.76
N ARG A 252 14.61 -10.46 0.34
CA ARG A 252 15.05 -9.33 1.20
C ARG A 252 16.46 -9.49 1.78
N ARG A 253 17.00 -10.71 1.80
CA ARG A 253 18.38 -11.02 2.22
C ARG A 253 19.43 -10.47 1.24
N TYR A 254 19.04 -10.19 0.00
CA TYR A 254 19.94 -9.77 -1.06
C TYR A 254 20.03 -8.25 -1.17
N VAL A 255 19.17 -7.52 -0.48
CA VAL A 255 19.13 -6.05 -0.49
C VAL A 255 19.26 -5.46 0.92
N GLN A 256 19.56 -4.18 1.00
CA GLN A 256 19.71 -3.45 2.24
C GLN A 256 18.38 -3.02 2.85
N ILE A 257 17.41 -3.93 2.97
CA ILE A 257 16.03 -3.61 3.38
C ILE A 257 15.94 -2.85 4.73
N LYS A 258 16.97 -2.97 5.58
CA LYS A 258 17.11 -2.22 6.84
C LYS A 258 17.22 -0.70 6.65
N MET A 259 17.59 -0.21 5.46
CA MET A 259 17.62 1.22 5.16
C MET A 259 16.23 1.85 5.19
N ALA A 260 15.17 1.05 5.06
CA ALA A 260 13.81 1.50 5.31
C ALA A 260 13.56 1.93 6.77
N VAL A 261 14.45 1.64 7.72
CA VAL A 261 14.30 2.00 9.15
C VAL A 261 15.50 2.76 9.71
N ILE A 262 16.14 3.59 8.87
CA ILE A 262 17.15 4.58 9.29
C ILE A 262 16.58 5.58 10.31
N ASP A 263 17.45 6.34 10.97
CA ASP A 263 17.15 7.07 12.21
C ASP A 263 15.83 7.87 12.19
N ASN A 264 15.61 8.77 11.23
CA ASN A 264 14.36 9.56 11.15
C ASN A 264 13.13 8.73 10.70
N MET A 265 13.34 7.49 10.24
CA MET A 265 12.31 6.52 9.87
C MET A 265 12.04 5.50 10.99
N ARG A 266 12.73 5.60 12.14
CA ARG A 266 12.52 4.72 13.29
C ARG A 266 11.24 5.09 14.02
N VAL A 267 10.56 4.06 14.54
CA VAL A 267 9.34 4.18 15.33
C VAL A 267 9.54 5.10 16.54
N GLU A 268 10.69 4.99 17.20
CA GLU A 268 11.02 5.74 18.41
C GLU A 268 11.04 7.25 18.18
N ASN A 269 11.40 7.68 16.96
CA ASN A 269 11.45 9.10 16.57
C ASN A 269 10.11 9.60 16.03
N ASN A 270 9.13 8.71 15.82
CA ASN A 270 7.87 9.00 15.13
C ASN A 270 6.61 8.81 16.00
N PHE A 271 6.77 8.69 17.32
CA PHE A 271 5.64 8.78 18.25
C PHE A 271 5.05 10.20 18.25
N LEU A 272 3.78 10.34 18.65
CA LEU A 272 3.09 11.63 18.59
C LEU A 272 3.84 12.71 19.37
N PHE A 273 4.02 13.87 18.73
CA PHE A 273 4.74 15.04 19.26
C PHE A 273 6.17 14.71 19.71
N GLY A 274 6.80 13.70 19.07
CA GLY A 274 8.22 13.45 19.20
C GLY A 274 9.05 14.60 18.64
N HIS A 275 10.31 14.65 19.05
CA HIS A 275 11.26 15.67 18.63
C HIS A 275 12.62 15.05 18.31
N THR A 276 13.26 15.55 17.27
CA THR A 276 14.56 15.11 16.77
C THR A 276 15.48 16.32 16.53
N ALA A 277 16.65 16.09 15.92
CA ALA A 277 17.54 17.17 15.49
C ALA A 277 17.15 17.75 14.12
N ASP A 278 16.20 17.13 13.43
CA ASP A 278 15.73 17.51 12.10
C ASP A 278 14.40 18.28 12.22
N SER A 279 14.43 19.58 11.91
CA SER A 279 13.26 20.45 12.03
C SER A 279 12.14 20.11 11.04
N ASP A 280 12.51 19.64 9.85
CA ASP A 280 11.55 19.39 8.77
C ASP A 280 10.79 18.09 9.09
N HIS A 281 11.51 17.07 9.54
CA HIS A 281 10.93 15.87 10.13
C HIS A 281 9.94 16.23 11.27
N ASP A 282 10.38 17.04 12.23
CA ASP A 282 9.57 17.41 13.40
C ASP A 282 8.31 18.19 13.01
N GLN A 283 8.36 19.03 11.96
CA GLN A 283 7.20 19.75 11.44
C GLN A 283 6.16 18.80 10.83
N VAL A 284 6.60 17.82 10.04
CA VAL A 284 5.72 16.80 9.47
C VAL A 284 5.12 15.94 10.58
N LEU A 285 5.93 15.53 11.57
CA LEU A 285 5.47 14.76 12.72
C LEU A 285 4.47 15.55 13.58
N PHE A 286 4.70 16.84 13.79
CA PHE A 286 3.75 17.71 14.49
C PHE A 286 2.40 17.76 13.76
N THR A 287 2.43 17.91 12.43
CA THR A 287 1.23 17.91 11.59
C THR A 287 0.47 16.58 11.70
N ALA A 288 1.17 15.45 11.55
CA ALA A 288 0.60 14.13 11.74
C ALA A 288 0.03 13.94 13.16
N SER A 289 0.66 14.54 14.17
CA SER A 289 0.23 14.46 15.57
C SER A 289 -1.04 15.27 15.86
N VAL A 290 -1.17 16.45 15.26
CA VAL A 290 -2.42 17.24 15.31
C VAL A 290 -3.55 16.50 14.61
N VAL A 291 -3.28 15.93 13.42
CA VAL A 291 -4.24 15.06 12.71
C VAL A 291 -4.66 13.88 13.58
N ALA A 292 -3.72 13.22 14.25
CA ALA A 292 -4.00 12.12 15.17
C ALA A 292 -4.96 12.56 16.29
N LEU A 293 -4.66 13.67 16.96
CA LEU A 293 -5.48 14.18 18.05
C LEU A 293 -6.93 14.48 17.59
N ILE A 294 -7.09 15.12 16.43
CA ILE A 294 -8.40 15.41 15.84
C ILE A 294 -9.18 14.10 15.62
N LEU A 295 -8.57 13.11 14.97
CA LEU A 295 -9.21 11.82 14.71
C LEU A 295 -9.56 11.07 15.99
N ILE A 296 -8.68 11.08 17.00
CA ILE A 296 -8.92 10.44 18.30
C ILE A 296 -10.12 11.07 19.00
N VAL A 297 -10.19 12.40 19.06
CA VAL A 297 -11.30 13.12 19.70
C VAL A 297 -12.62 12.85 18.97
N ILE A 298 -12.64 12.95 17.63
CA ILE A 298 -13.85 12.66 16.84
C ILE A 298 -14.27 11.21 17.03
N THR A 299 -13.34 10.26 17.05
CA THR A 299 -13.62 8.84 17.28
C THR A 299 -14.23 8.61 18.65
N ALA A 300 -13.66 9.19 19.71
CA ALA A 300 -14.19 9.07 21.06
C ALA A 300 -15.61 9.62 21.16
N VAL A 301 -15.86 10.83 20.63
CA VAL A 301 -17.19 11.44 20.60
C VAL A 301 -18.18 10.59 19.80
N ALA A 302 -17.79 10.13 18.62
CA ALA A 302 -18.63 9.28 17.77
C ALA A 302 -19.00 7.96 18.48
N LEU A 303 -18.04 7.29 19.12
CA LEU A 303 -18.29 6.06 19.89
C LEU A 303 -19.21 6.30 21.10
N LEU A 304 -19.07 7.44 21.79
CA LEU A 304 -19.95 7.80 22.91
C LEU A 304 -21.39 8.03 22.43
N ILE A 305 -21.59 8.75 21.34
CA ILE A 305 -22.93 9.01 20.76
C ILE A 305 -23.51 7.71 20.17
N ALA A 306 -22.71 6.90 19.48
CA ALA A 306 -23.11 5.60 18.96
C ALA A 306 -23.56 4.67 20.10
N SER A 307 -22.84 4.64 21.21
CA SER A 307 -23.19 3.86 22.41
C SER A 307 -24.54 4.27 23.00
N LYS A 308 -24.85 5.58 23.03
CA LYS A 308 -26.15 6.09 23.49
C LYS A 308 -27.27 5.75 22.50
N THR A 309 -27.00 5.88 21.20
CA THR A 309 -27.94 5.59 20.12
C THR A 309 -28.33 4.11 20.11
N ALA A 310 -27.34 3.22 20.23
CA ALA A 310 -27.55 1.77 20.31
C ALA A 310 -28.37 1.36 21.55
N LYS A 311 -28.17 2.02 22.69
CA LYS A 311 -28.96 1.78 23.92
C LYS A 311 -30.43 2.19 23.76
N SER A 312 -30.69 3.36 23.16
CA SER A 312 -32.05 3.88 22.99
C SER A 312 -32.91 3.01 22.07
N SER A 313 -32.30 2.32 21.11
CA SER A 313 -33.04 1.51 20.15
C SER A 313 -33.48 0.13 20.68
N ILE A 314 -33.03 -0.26 21.87
CA ILE A 314 -33.44 -1.52 22.53
C ILE A 314 -34.93 -1.54 22.86
N HIS A 315 -35.55 -0.37 23.04
CA HIS A 315 -36.99 -0.25 23.33
C HIS A 315 -37.88 -0.32 22.07
N GLN A 316 -37.30 -0.40 20.87
CA GLN A 316 -38.06 -0.54 19.62
C GLN A 316 -37.55 -1.77 18.85
N ASN A 317 -38.32 -2.87 18.92
CA ASN A 317 -38.09 -4.11 18.18
C ASN A 317 -37.84 -3.82 16.69
N SER A 318 -36.65 -4.17 16.17
CA SER A 318 -36.48 -5.03 14.96
C SER A 318 -35.22 -4.85 14.09
N SER A 319 -34.27 -3.92 14.30
CA SER A 319 -33.08 -3.89 13.40
C SER A 319 -31.77 -3.33 13.96
N TYR A 320 -31.74 -2.83 15.20
CA TYR A 320 -30.59 -2.07 15.73
C TYR A 320 -29.76 -2.81 16.79
N SER A 321 -30.10 -4.06 17.12
CA SER A 321 -29.31 -4.90 18.06
C SER A 321 -27.86 -5.10 17.57
N VAL A 322 -27.67 -5.20 16.24
CA VAL A 322 -26.37 -5.37 15.56
C VAL A 322 -25.38 -4.24 15.88
N SER A 323 -25.87 -3.02 16.11
CA SER A 323 -25.01 -1.85 16.37
C SER A 323 -24.19 -1.96 17.66
N ARG A 324 -24.73 -2.63 18.69
CA ARG A 324 -24.03 -2.83 19.97
C ARG A 324 -22.85 -3.77 19.82
N GLY A 325 -23.05 -4.86 19.06
CA GLY A 325 -22.06 -5.85 18.72
C GLY A 325 -20.79 -5.31 18.07
N VAL A 326 -20.92 -4.15 17.39
CA VAL A 326 -19.83 -3.50 16.65
C VAL A 326 -19.12 -2.43 17.46
N ILE A 327 -19.84 -1.70 18.33
CA ILE A 327 -19.25 -0.55 19.08
C ILE A 327 -18.12 -0.99 20.01
N VAL A 328 -18.28 -2.10 20.75
CA VAL A 328 -17.25 -2.56 21.69
C VAL A 328 -15.95 -2.97 20.96
N PRO A 329 -15.98 -3.81 19.92
CA PRO A 329 -14.79 -4.08 19.11
C PRO A 329 -14.14 -2.82 18.53
N LEU A 330 -14.92 -1.86 18.03
CA LEU A 330 -14.37 -0.59 17.51
C LEU A 330 -13.74 0.26 18.61
N ALA A 331 -14.31 0.29 19.80
CA ALA A 331 -13.74 1.01 20.95
C ALA A 331 -12.42 0.37 21.41
N ILE A 332 -12.35 -0.96 21.48
CA ILE A 332 -11.12 -1.69 21.81
C ILE A 332 -10.04 -1.43 20.74
N LEU A 333 -10.40 -1.56 19.46
CA LEU A 333 -9.48 -1.27 18.36
C LEU A 333 -8.95 0.17 18.44
N SER A 334 -9.84 1.14 18.66
CA SER A 334 -9.46 2.56 18.75
C SER A 334 -8.54 2.81 19.95
N ALA A 335 -8.84 2.22 21.11
CA ALA A 335 -8.01 2.36 22.32
C ALA A 335 -6.62 1.72 22.13
N VAL A 336 -6.54 0.56 21.48
CA VAL A 336 -5.25 -0.08 21.16
C VAL A 336 -4.46 0.77 20.17
N ILE A 337 -5.10 1.35 19.14
CA ILE A 337 -4.42 2.28 18.23
C ILE A 337 -3.87 3.47 19.00
N VAL A 338 -4.67 4.13 19.85
CA VAL A 338 -4.20 5.24 20.69
C VAL A 338 -2.99 4.85 21.54
N LEU A 339 -2.99 3.66 22.14
CA LEU A 339 -1.83 3.15 22.87
C LEU A 339 -0.59 3.02 21.97
N LEU A 340 -0.75 2.42 20.78
CA LEU A 340 0.31 2.21 19.80
C LEU A 340 0.91 3.51 19.24
N LEU A 341 0.18 4.62 19.32
CA LEU A 341 0.67 5.95 18.94
C LEU A 341 1.60 6.59 19.99
N THR A 342 1.76 5.97 21.16
CA THR A 342 2.54 6.52 22.28
C THR A 342 3.81 5.71 22.58
N PRO A 343 4.85 6.31 23.18
CA PRO A 343 6.09 5.61 23.55
C PRO A 343 5.88 4.44 24.52
N ILE A 344 4.78 4.40 25.27
CA ILE A 344 4.42 3.29 26.17
C ILE A 344 4.33 1.97 25.40
N SER A 345 4.01 2.03 24.11
CA SER A 345 3.88 0.86 23.24
C SER A 345 5.19 0.37 22.62
N THR A 346 6.34 0.99 22.90
CA THR A 346 7.66 0.61 22.35
C THR A 346 7.94 -0.90 22.42
N PRO A 347 7.64 -1.63 23.52
CA PRO A 347 7.86 -3.07 23.56
C PRO A 347 7.05 -3.83 22.50
N ILE A 348 5.85 -3.37 22.15
CA ILE A 348 5.02 -4.00 21.11
C ILE A 348 5.71 -3.82 19.76
N TRP A 349 6.08 -2.59 19.41
CA TRP A 349 6.77 -2.27 18.16
C TRP A 349 8.06 -3.06 17.96
N ASN A 350 8.84 -3.28 19.03
CA ASN A 350 10.14 -3.94 18.95
C ASN A 350 10.08 -5.47 18.92
N HIS A 351 8.97 -6.10 19.34
CA HIS A 351 8.88 -7.56 19.44
C HIS A 351 7.84 -8.20 18.52
N THR A 352 6.96 -7.40 17.93
CA THR A 352 5.95 -7.92 16.99
C THR A 352 6.51 -7.97 15.56
N PRO A 353 6.28 -9.06 14.82
CA PRO A 353 6.79 -9.21 13.45
C PRO A 353 6.41 -8.04 12.53
N GLU A 354 7.37 -7.58 11.74
CA GLU A 354 7.19 -6.55 10.69
C GLU A 354 6.71 -5.16 11.16
N MET A 355 6.35 -4.97 12.44
CA MET A 355 5.85 -3.69 12.95
C MET A 355 6.88 -2.57 12.89
N ARG A 356 8.18 -2.86 13.06
CA ARG A 356 9.24 -1.86 12.89
C ARG A 356 9.31 -1.27 11.47
N PHE A 357 8.99 -2.07 10.45
CA PHE A 357 8.99 -1.63 9.05
C PHE A 357 7.79 -0.74 8.70
N LEU A 358 6.84 -0.53 9.62
CA LEU A 358 5.80 0.47 9.41
C LEU A 358 6.33 1.89 9.52
N GLN A 359 7.49 2.09 10.16
CA GLN A 359 8.22 3.36 10.40
C GLN A 359 7.45 4.34 11.30
N PHE A 360 6.19 4.60 10.96
CA PHE A 360 5.38 5.68 11.45
C PHE A 360 4.14 5.17 12.18
N PRO A 361 4.08 5.23 13.53
CA PRO A 361 2.90 4.87 14.30
C PRO A 361 1.62 5.53 13.81
N TRP A 362 1.70 6.80 13.40
CA TRP A 362 0.57 7.58 12.90
C TRP A 362 -0.05 7.01 11.62
N ARG A 363 0.58 6.05 10.90
CA ARG A 363 -0.08 5.31 9.81
C ARG A 363 -1.30 4.51 10.27
N LEU A 364 -1.36 4.13 11.55
CA LEU A 364 -2.54 3.47 12.14
C LEU A 364 -3.80 4.33 12.10
N LEU A 365 -3.67 5.63 11.84
CA LEU A 365 -4.80 6.53 11.60
C LEU A 365 -5.64 6.12 10.38
N ALA A 366 -5.08 5.41 9.40
CA ALA A 366 -5.85 4.82 8.30
C ALA A 366 -6.95 3.86 8.81
N ILE A 367 -6.61 3.07 9.83
CA ILE A 367 -7.54 2.12 10.48
C ILE A 367 -8.45 2.85 11.45
N LEU A 368 -7.92 3.80 12.22
CA LEU A 368 -8.72 4.63 13.12
C LEU A 368 -9.80 5.41 12.36
N ALA A 369 -9.48 5.98 11.21
CA ALA A 369 -10.43 6.71 10.37
C ALA A 369 -11.59 5.83 9.89
N THR A 370 -11.32 4.55 9.63
CA THR A 370 -12.35 3.57 9.29
C THR A 370 -13.24 3.26 10.50
N ALA A 371 -12.65 3.02 11.67
CA ALA A 371 -13.40 2.80 12.91
C ALA A 371 -14.26 4.02 13.30
N MET A 372 -13.67 5.22 13.21
CA MET A 372 -14.30 6.51 13.43
C MET A 372 -15.54 6.68 12.57
N THR A 373 -15.43 6.46 11.27
CA THR A 373 -16.51 6.71 10.31
C THR A 373 -17.63 5.69 10.41
N ILE A 374 -17.32 4.41 10.69
CA ILE A 374 -18.36 3.43 11.06
C ILE A 374 -19.08 3.87 12.34
N ALA A 375 -18.37 4.35 13.36
CA ALA A 375 -18.98 4.87 14.58
C ALA A 375 -19.85 6.11 14.32
N ILE A 376 -19.43 7.03 13.44
CA ILE A 376 -20.23 8.18 12.99
C ILE A 376 -21.52 7.70 12.31
N ALA A 377 -21.45 6.71 11.41
CA ALA A 377 -22.62 6.16 10.75
C ALA A 377 -23.64 5.63 11.78
N ILE A 378 -23.18 4.86 12.78
CA ILE A 378 -24.04 4.35 13.85
C ILE A 378 -24.61 5.49 14.71
N ALA A 379 -23.79 6.49 15.07
CA ALA A 379 -24.21 7.65 15.84
C ALA A 379 -25.32 8.45 15.14
N LEU A 380 -25.29 8.56 13.82
CA LEU A 380 -26.28 9.26 13.01
C LEU A 380 -27.49 8.41 12.62
N SER A 381 -27.47 7.09 12.88
CA SER A 381 -28.47 6.14 12.39
C SER A 381 -29.90 6.44 12.84
N SER A 382 -30.08 7.01 14.05
CA SER A 382 -31.39 7.39 14.60
C SER A 382 -31.96 8.69 14.00
N ARG A 383 -31.17 9.43 13.22
CA ARG A 383 -31.55 10.74 12.67
C ARG A 383 -32.08 10.58 11.24
N ARG A 384 -33.23 11.19 10.94
CA ARG A 384 -33.76 11.29 9.57
C ARG A 384 -33.16 12.49 8.85
N ILE A 385 -31.98 12.32 8.25
CA ILE A 385 -31.25 13.39 7.55
C ILE A 385 -31.61 13.38 6.07
N LYS A 386 -32.67 14.09 5.68
CA LYS A 386 -33.10 14.17 4.26
C LYS A 386 -32.10 14.92 3.38
N ALA A 387 -31.37 15.89 3.92
CA ALA A 387 -30.37 16.68 3.22
C ALA A 387 -28.97 16.03 3.16
N ALA A 388 -28.85 14.74 3.48
CA ALA A 388 -27.55 14.05 3.54
C ALA A 388 -26.72 14.17 2.26
N PRO A 389 -27.27 14.07 1.03
CA PRO A 389 -26.53 14.33 -0.19
C PRO A 389 -25.87 15.73 -0.25
N ALA A 390 -26.63 16.78 0.07
CA ALA A 390 -26.13 18.14 0.04
C ALA A 390 -25.06 18.37 1.12
N ILE A 391 -25.29 17.85 2.33
CA ILE A 391 -24.33 17.91 3.43
C ILE A 391 -23.03 17.19 3.05
N ALA A 392 -23.11 16.01 2.42
CA ALA A 392 -21.93 15.28 1.96
C ALA A 392 -21.06 16.11 1.00
N LEU A 393 -21.67 16.80 0.03
CA LEU A 393 -20.95 17.63 -0.93
C LEU A 393 -20.40 18.91 -0.29
N VAL A 394 -21.14 19.52 0.64
CA VAL A 394 -20.67 20.69 1.40
C VAL A 394 -19.48 20.32 2.28
N LEU A 395 -19.54 19.19 2.99
CA LEU A 395 -18.43 18.68 3.79
C LEU A 395 -17.22 18.37 2.91
N ALA A 396 -17.42 17.71 1.76
CA ALA A 396 -16.35 17.42 0.83
C ALA A 396 -15.67 18.70 0.33
N THR A 397 -16.44 19.72 -0.01
CA THR A 397 -15.93 21.01 -0.48
C THR A 397 -15.16 21.74 0.61
N ALA A 398 -15.77 21.92 1.79
CA ALA A 398 -15.20 22.69 2.89
C ALA A 398 -13.92 22.05 3.43
N LEU A 399 -13.94 20.72 3.67
CA LEU A 399 -12.78 20.01 4.20
C LEU A 399 -11.69 19.83 3.15
N SER A 400 -12.03 19.61 1.88
CA SER A 400 -11.02 19.59 0.81
C SER A 400 -10.31 20.94 0.70
N ALA A 401 -11.05 22.04 0.63
CA ALA A 401 -10.45 23.38 0.52
C ALA A 401 -9.55 23.70 1.73
N ALA A 402 -10.01 23.40 2.94
CA ALA A 402 -9.25 23.65 4.16
C ALA A 402 -7.95 22.81 4.22
N ASN A 403 -8.02 21.51 3.91
CA ASN A 403 -6.84 20.64 4.01
C ASN A 403 -5.90 20.82 2.80
N TYR A 404 -6.39 21.17 1.61
CA TYR A 404 -5.55 21.54 0.48
C TYR A 404 -4.68 22.76 0.83
N ALA A 405 -5.25 23.77 1.49
CA ALA A 405 -4.49 24.94 1.91
C ALA A 405 -3.39 24.63 2.96
N VAL A 406 -3.48 23.52 3.67
CA VAL A 406 -2.53 23.14 4.74
C VAL A 406 -1.52 22.10 4.26
N PHE A 407 -1.93 21.13 3.45
CA PHE A 407 -1.14 19.94 3.11
C PHE A 407 -0.63 19.93 1.67
N HIS A 408 -1.00 20.90 0.83
CA HIS A 408 -0.50 20.94 -0.53
C HIS A 408 0.99 21.28 -0.55
N GLN A 409 1.74 20.46 -1.29
CA GLN A 409 3.16 20.63 -1.55
C GLN A 409 3.35 21.12 -2.98
N SER A 410 4.03 22.25 -3.14
CA SER A 410 4.44 22.74 -4.46
C SER A 410 5.47 21.79 -5.07
N CYS A 411 5.46 21.68 -6.39
CA CYS A 411 6.49 20.95 -7.11
C CYS A 411 7.65 21.88 -7.43
N ASP A 412 8.87 21.43 -7.12
CA ASP A 412 10.06 22.02 -7.71
C ASP A 412 10.11 21.71 -9.21
N GLU A 413 10.87 22.50 -9.98
CA GLU A 413 10.89 22.39 -11.44
C GLU A 413 11.27 20.97 -11.91
N GLU A 414 12.17 20.32 -11.18
CA GLU A 414 12.65 18.96 -11.42
C GLU A 414 11.67 17.85 -11.00
N ASP A 415 10.76 18.13 -10.06
CA ASP A 415 9.78 17.17 -9.52
C ASP A 415 8.48 17.13 -10.33
N THR A 416 8.30 18.07 -11.26
CA THR A 416 7.10 18.05 -12.11
C THR A 416 7.02 16.76 -12.91
N VAL A 417 5.78 16.30 -13.19
CA VAL A 417 5.56 15.10 -14.02
C VAL A 417 6.28 15.20 -15.37
N GLN A 418 6.30 16.39 -15.95
CA GLN A 418 6.98 16.67 -17.22
C GLN A 418 8.49 16.53 -17.09
N ALA A 419 9.09 17.07 -16.03
CA ALA A 419 10.53 16.93 -15.78
C ALA A 419 10.92 15.47 -15.51
N ARG A 420 10.15 14.75 -14.69
CA ARG A 420 10.38 13.32 -14.42
C ARG A 420 10.22 12.45 -15.68
N LEU A 421 9.25 12.77 -16.54
CA LEU A 421 9.10 12.11 -17.84
C LEU A 421 10.27 12.42 -18.79
N ALA A 422 10.73 13.68 -18.84
CA ALA A 422 11.87 14.09 -19.65
C ALA A 422 13.16 13.39 -19.18
N LEU A 423 13.40 13.33 -17.86
CA LEU A 423 14.52 12.61 -17.26
C LEU A 423 14.46 11.12 -17.61
N PHE A 424 13.30 10.48 -17.48
CA PHE A 424 13.10 9.08 -17.84
C PHE A 424 13.44 8.80 -19.32
N HIS A 425 13.13 9.72 -20.22
CA HIS A 425 13.47 9.60 -21.65
C HIS A 425 14.92 9.95 -21.99
N SER A 426 15.63 10.66 -21.11
CA SER A 426 17.04 11.05 -21.33
C SER A 426 18.02 9.87 -21.25
N ASN A 427 17.59 8.72 -20.70
CA ASN A 427 18.43 7.58 -20.35
C ASN A 427 19.57 7.90 -19.37
N ARG A 428 19.47 8.96 -18.55
CA ARG A 428 20.41 9.22 -17.44
C ARG A 428 20.12 8.37 -16.19
N GLY A 429 18.91 7.83 -16.08
CA GLY A 429 18.44 7.13 -14.89
C GLY A 429 18.05 8.11 -13.77
N THR A 430 17.72 7.57 -12.61
CA THR A 430 17.39 8.32 -11.39
C THR A 430 18.20 7.82 -10.21
N ASP A 431 18.13 8.53 -9.09
CA ASP A 431 18.76 8.10 -7.84
C ASP A 431 18.28 6.69 -7.43
N PRO A 432 19.16 5.93 -6.73
CA PRO A 432 18.80 4.62 -6.19
C PRO A 432 17.80 4.76 -5.03
N THR A 433 17.06 3.68 -4.77
CA THR A 433 16.32 3.51 -3.51
C THR A 433 17.16 2.66 -2.57
N ASP A 434 17.63 3.24 -1.47
CA ASP A 434 18.63 2.63 -0.58
C ASP A 434 18.24 1.24 -0.06
N GLU A 435 16.96 1.01 0.26
CA GLU A 435 16.49 -0.27 0.76
C GLU A 435 16.52 -1.40 -0.28
N TYR A 436 16.63 -1.07 -1.57
CA TYR A 436 16.71 -2.03 -2.68
C TYR A 436 18.12 -2.19 -3.23
N THR A 437 19.10 -1.43 -2.73
CA THR A 437 20.52 -1.61 -3.04
C THR A 437 20.98 -3.02 -2.61
N PRO A 438 21.77 -3.74 -3.44
CA PRO A 438 22.33 -5.03 -3.03
C PRO A 438 23.14 -4.95 -1.72
N ILE A 439 23.20 -6.04 -0.95
CA ILE A 439 23.90 -6.03 0.36
C ILE A 439 25.42 -5.79 0.27
N THR A 440 26.03 -6.03 -0.89
CA THR A 440 27.47 -5.86 -1.13
C THR A 440 27.79 -4.52 -1.79
N ALA A 441 26.78 -3.69 -2.03
CA ALA A 441 26.87 -2.48 -2.83
C ALA A 441 26.88 -1.23 -1.96
N ASP A 442 27.66 -0.24 -2.37
CA ASP A 442 27.55 1.14 -1.96
C ASP A 442 26.91 1.97 -3.09
N ASN A 443 26.15 3.00 -2.72
CA ASN A 443 25.57 3.97 -3.64
C ASN A 443 26.54 5.13 -3.91
N ASP A 444 27.44 5.46 -2.98
CA ASP A 444 28.38 6.58 -3.08
C ASP A 444 29.31 6.54 -4.32
N PRO A 445 29.94 5.40 -4.68
CA PRO A 445 30.80 5.33 -5.87
C PRO A 445 30.01 5.17 -7.18
N LEU A 446 28.68 5.04 -7.15
CA LEU A 446 27.88 4.83 -8.36
C LEU A 446 27.68 6.16 -9.10
N ALA A 447 28.33 6.30 -10.26
CA ALA A 447 28.24 7.51 -11.06
C ALA A 447 26.99 7.56 -11.99
N ASP A 448 26.36 8.73 -12.04
CA ASP A 448 25.25 9.03 -12.97
C ASP A 448 25.66 9.05 -14.46
N SER A 449 26.98 9.11 -14.70
CA SER A 449 27.59 9.16 -16.01
C SER A 449 27.97 7.79 -16.58
N ASN A 450 27.73 6.71 -15.83
CA ASN A 450 28.11 5.36 -16.23
C ASN A 450 27.46 4.95 -17.58
N PRO A 451 28.25 4.54 -18.58
CA PRO A 451 27.72 4.00 -19.83
C PRO A 451 27.11 2.62 -19.57
N GLY A 452 26.31 2.12 -20.51
CA GLY A 452 25.70 0.79 -20.38
C GLY A 452 26.71 -0.32 -20.08
N TRP A 453 27.95 -0.20 -20.54
CA TRP A 453 29.04 -1.10 -20.24
C TRP A 453 30.39 -0.46 -20.58
N TRP A 454 31.48 -0.99 -20.03
CA TRP A 454 32.85 -0.67 -20.43
C TRP A 454 33.81 -1.84 -20.16
N LEU A 455 35.01 -1.75 -20.72
CA LEU A 455 36.07 -2.76 -20.57
C LEU A 455 37.24 -2.18 -19.79
N THR A 456 37.81 -2.97 -18.90
CA THR A 456 38.96 -2.59 -18.07
C THR A 456 39.87 -3.79 -17.82
N ASN A 457 41.12 -3.53 -17.45
CA ASN A 457 42.04 -4.57 -16.96
C ASN A 457 41.98 -4.73 -15.43
N ASP A 458 41.32 -3.79 -14.74
CA ASP A 458 41.16 -3.78 -13.28
C ASP A 458 39.70 -3.41 -12.96
N PRO A 459 38.94 -4.31 -12.29
CA PRO A 459 37.54 -4.10 -11.96
C PRO A 459 37.30 -3.01 -10.93
N SER A 460 38.33 -2.40 -10.32
CA SER A 460 38.17 -1.22 -9.45
C SER A 460 38.12 0.10 -10.21
N ILE A 461 38.44 0.10 -11.51
CA ILE A 461 38.48 1.31 -12.33
C ILE A 461 37.06 1.75 -12.73
N ASP A 462 36.79 3.05 -12.57
CA ASP A 462 35.55 3.70 -12.97
C ASP A 462 35.35 3.74 -14.48
N ALA A 463 34.14 4.12 -14.90
CA ALA A 463 33.85 4.35 -16.30
C ALA A 463 34.75 5.46 -16.89
N PRO A 464 35.10 5.40 -18.19
CA PRO A 464 35.84 6.46 -18.84
C PRO A 464 35.16 7.82 -18.72
N ALA A 465 35.93 8.88 -18.49
CA ALA A 465 35.42 10.24 -18.45
C ALA A 465 34.69 10.60 -19.77
N ASN A 466 33.60 11.36 -19.65
CA ASN A 466 32.72 11.77 -20.78
C ASN A 466 32.00 10.62 -21.50
N SER A 467 31.75 9.50 -20.79
CA SER A 467 30.87 8.44 -21.28
C SER A 467 29.43 8.94 -21.48
N THR A 468 28.72 8.32 -22.43
CA THR A 468 27.27 8.56 -22.57
C THR A 468 26.52 7.64 -21.61
N PRO A 469 25.72 8.17 -20.68
CA PRO A 469 24.97 7.36 -19.73
C PRO A 469 24.05 6.36 -20.44
N GLY A 470 23.89 5.18 -19.85
CA GLY A 470 22.93 4.24 -20.38
C GLY A 470 22.82 2.94 -19.60
N ARG A 471 21.80 2.17 -19.95
CA ARG A 471 21.52 0.84 -19.41
C ARG A 471 22.39 -0.22 -20.06
N ALA A 472 22.78 -1.25 -19.30
CA ALA A 472 23.42 -2.44 -19.86
C ALA A 472 22.59 -3.12 -20.96
N PRO A 473 23.22 -3.48 -22.11
CA PRO A 473 22.57 -4.25 -23.16
C PRO A 473 22.35 -5.70 -22.68
N MET A 474 21.20 -6.29 -23.00
CA MET A 474 20.92 -7.70 -22.64
C MET A 474 21.68 -8.71 -23.52
N HIS A 475 22.25 -8.25 -24.63
CA HIS A 475 23.06 -9.04 -25.54
C HIS A 475 24.19 -8.18 -26.10
N LEU A 476 25.43 -8.67 -26.01
CA LEU A 476 26.63 -7.93 -26.41
C LEU A 476 27.59 -8.87 -27.15
N ALA A 477 28.02 -8.47 -28.35
CA ALA A 477 29.06 -9.16 -29.10
C ALA A 477 30.36 -8.37 -28.98
N LEU A 478 31.41 -9.03 -28.49
CA LEU A 478 32.74 -8.46 -28.26
C LEU A 478 33.79 -9.24 -29.04
N SER A 479 34.83 -8.54 -29.49
CA SER A 479 36.04 -9.13 -30.06
C SER A 479 37.24 -8.48 -29.39
N LEU A 480 37.83 -9.16 -28.41
CA LEU A 480 38.88 -8.60 -27.56
C LEU A 480 40.27 -9.08 -28.00
N PRO A 481 41.27 -8.20 -28.14
CA PRO A 481 42.64 -8.61 -28.45
C PRO A 481 43.33 -9.30 -27.27
N THR A 482 42.94 -8.96 -26.05
CA THR A 482 43.44 -9.51 -24.78
C THR A 482 42.27 -9.78 -23.85
N ALA A 483 42.48 -10.62 -22.83
CA ALA A 483 41.47 -10.78 -21.78
C ALA A 483 41.27 -9.47 -21.02
N GLN A 484 40.03 -9.10 -20.75
CA GLN A 484 39.63 -7.90 -20.02
C GLN A 484 38.39 -8.19 -19.17
N THR A 485 38.15 -7.39 -18.14
CA THR A 485 36.90 -7.42 -17.39
C THR A 485 35.88 -6.52 -18.07
N LEU A 486 34.71 -7.07 -18.37
CA LEU A 486 33.52 -6.33 -18.81
C LEU A 486 32.73 -5.89 -17.58
N ILE A 487 32.54 -4.59 -17.44
CA ILE A 487 31.65 -4.02 -16.42
C ILE A 487 30.34 -3.62 -17.11
N LEU A 488 29.23 -4.02 -16.50
CA LEU A 488 27.88 -3.73 -16.95
C LEU A 488 27.28 -2.71 -16.00
N ASN A 489 26.66 -1.64 -16.52
CA ASN A 489 25.81 -0.77 -15.71
C ASN A 489 24.49 -1.49 -15.40
N LEU A 490 24.60 -2.46 -14.49
CA LEU A 490 23.58 -3.37 -14.01
C LEU A 490 23.99 -3.84 -12.61
N ARG A 491 23.18 -3.53 -11.59
CA ARG A 491 23.44 -3.99 -10.21
C ARG A 491 23.42 -5.52 -10.14
N ASN A 492 24.36 -6.08 -9.38
CA ASN A 492 24.46 -7.51 -9.17
C ASN A 492 23.27 -8.01 -8.35
N TYR A 493 22.52 -8.97 -8.91
CA TYR A 493 21.37 -9.59 -8.26
C TYR A 493 21.28 -11.07 -8.65
N PRO A 494 20.85 -11.98 -7.74
CA PRO A 494 20.89 -13.42 -8.00
C PRO A 494 20.08 -13.89 -9.22
N ALA A 495 19.01 -13.18 -9.56
CA ALA A 495 18.16 -13.53 -10.70
C ALA A 495 18.83 -13.25 -12.07
N TRP A 496 19.89 -12.43 -12.11
CA TRP A 496 20.64 -12.17 -13.34
C TRP A 496 21.54 -13.35 -13.70
N HIS A 497 21.24 -14.01 -14.81
CA HIS A 497 22.03 -15.08 -15.38
C HIS A 497 22.79 -14.57 -16.61
N ILE A 498 24.09 -14.87 -16.67
CA ILE A 498 24.98 -14.40 -17.73
C ILE A 498 25.65 -15.60 -18.39
N THR A 499 25.71 -15.59 -19.71
CA THR A 499 26.46 -16.59 -20.49
C THR A 499 27.46 -15.92 -21.41
N ASN A 500 28.58 -16.59 -21.65
CA ASN A 500 29.56 -16.24 -22.66
C ASN A 500 29.63 -17.39 -23.68
N ASN A 501 29.25 -17.12 -24.93
CA ASN A 501 29.15 -18.13 -25.98
C ASN A 501 28.27 -19.34 -25.56
N GLY A 502 27.18 -19.07 -24.85
CA GLY A 502 26.23 -20.06 -24.34
C GLY A 502 26.66 -20.81 -23.08
N LYS A 503 27.88 -20.58 -22.56
CA LYS A 503 28.35 -21.17 -21.30
C LYS A 503 28.08 -20.21 -20.13
N PRO A 504 27.51 -20.67 -19.01
CA PRO A 504 27.29 -19.83 -17.83
C PRO A 504 28.58 -19.18 -17.33
N VAL A 505 28.51 -17.90 -16.99
CA VAL A 505 29.58 -17.15 -16.32
C VAL A 505 29.28 -17.16 -14.82
N THR A 506 30.05 -17.94 -14.06
CA THR A 506 29.90 -18.08 -12.61
C THR A 506 30.85 -17.18 -11.82
N GLU A 507 31.98 -16.82 -12.41
CA GLU A 507 32.96 -15.92 -11.80
C GLU A 507 32.55 -14.47 -12.07
N ARG A 508 32.38 -13.69 -10.99
CA ARG A 508 32.10 -12.25 -11.02
C ARG A 508 33.07 -11.56 -10.07
N ASP A 509 33.71 -10.51 -10.56
CA ASP A 509 34.54 -9.67 -9.69
C ASP A 509 33.62 -8.82 -8.80
N GLU A 510 33.99 -8.65 -7.54
CA GLU A 510 33.27 -7.76 -6.62
C GLU A 510 33.64 -6.30 -6.92
N ARG A 511 32.62 -5.43 -6.89
CA ARG A 511 32.77 -3.98 -7.02
C ARG A 511 32.05 -3.28 -5.88
N GLU A 512 32.62 -2.17 -5.42
CA GLU A 512 32.05 -1.33 -4.36
C GLU A 512 30.70 -0.74 -4.81
N ASP A 513 30.61 -0.26 -6.05
CA ASP A 513 29.35 0.18 -6.67
C ASP A 513 28.42 -0.98 -7.08
N GLY A 514 28.70 -2.21 -6.66
CA GLY A 514 27.91 -3.43 -6.90
C GLY A 514 27.47 -3.68 -8.34
N LEU A 515 28.13 -3.09 -9.33
CA LEU A 515 27.89 -3.39 -10.73
C LEU A 515 28.43 -4.77 -11.07
N ILE A 516 27.81 -5.44 -12.03
CA ILE A 516 28.29 -6.75 -12.48
C ILE A 516 29.58 -6.56 -13.28
N ALA A 517 30.66 -7.15 -12.78
CA ALA A 517 31.94 -7.27 -13.47
C ALA A 517 32.22 -8.74 -13.79
N ILE A 518 32.51 -9.04 -15.06
CA ILE A 518 32.82 -10.41 -15.52
C ILE A 518 34.11 -10.46 -16.34
N PRO A 519 34.98 -11.45 -16.10
CA PRO A 519 36.15 -11.67 -16.96
C PRO A 519 35.72 -12.16 -18.34
N VAL A 520 36.23 -11.54 -19.40
CA VAL A 520 36.00 -11.91 -20.80
C VAL A 520 37.36 -12.27 -21.43
N PRO A 521 37.52 -13.50 -21.98
CA PRO A 521 38.76 -13.92 -22.60
C PRO A 521 39.03 -13.17 -23.92
N ALA A 522 40.28 -13.22 -24.37
CA ALA A 522 40.63 -12.75 -25.71
C ALA A 522 39.87 -13.55 -26.79
N GLY A 523 39.52 -12.89 -27.89
CA GLY A 523 38.75 -13.44 -29.00
C GLY A 523 37.29 -12.99 -29.00
N ASN A 524 36.45 -13.76 -29.71
CA ASN A 524 35.04 -13.45 -29.89
C ASN A 524 34.21 -13.98 -28.72
N SER A 525 33.43 -13.09 -28.11
CA SER A 525 32.50 -13.41 -27.03
C SER A 525 31.12 -12.85 -27.33
N ILE A 526 30.11 -13.73 -27.23
CA ILE A 526 28.70 -13.37 -27.24
C ILE A 526 28.21 -13.46 -25.80
N ILE A 527 28.05 -12.31 -25.17
CA ILE A 527 27.53 -12.17 -23.82
C ILE A 527 26.01 -12.04 -23.90
N ALA A 528 25.28 -12.97 -23.27
CA ALA A 528 23.83 -12.88 -23.13
C ALA A 528 23.46 -12.80 -21.64
N ILE A 529 22.62 -11.82 -21.31
CA ILE A 529 22.16 -11.51 -19.96
C ILE A 529 20.65 -11.73 -19.92
N THR A 530 20.20 -12.56 -19.00
CA THR A 530 18.78 -12.92 -18.87
C THR A 530 18.36 -12.85 -17.42
N TYR A 531 17.20 -12.26 -17.16
CA TYR A 531 16.56 -12.36 -15.85
C TYR A 531 15.87 -13.72 -15.75
N THR A 532 16.20 -14.50 -14.73
CA THR A 532 15.67 -15.85 -14.52
C THR A 532 14.62 -15.88 -13.43
N HIS A 533 13.62 -16.72 -13.61
CA HIS A 533 12.57 -16.94 -12.62
C HIS A 533 13.12 -17.80 -11.48
N SER A 534 13.09 -17.28 -10.25
CA SER A 534 13.66 -17.95 -9.08
C SER A 534 12.75 -19.07 -8.55
N LEU A 535 13.29 -19.90 -7.66
CA LEU A 535 12.53 -20.98 -7.02
C LEU A 535 11.44 -20.41 -6.10
N ASP A 536 11.75 -19.37 -5.34
CA ASP A 536 10.81 -18.70 -4.44
C ASP A 536 9.67 -18.00 -5.20
N GLN A 537 9.95 -17.38 -6.35
CA GLN A 537 8.90 -16.89 -7.26
C GLN A 537 8.01 -18.05 -7.73
N SER A 538 8.58 -19.18 -8.16
CA SER A 538 7.83 -20.37 -8.59
C SER A 538 6.95 -20.98 -7.47
N ILE A 539 7.43 -20.95 -6.22
CA ILE A 539 6.66 -21.37 -5.05
C ILE A 539 5.50 -20.39 -4.79
N GLY A 540 5.77 -19.08 -4.84
CA GLY A 540 4.75 -18.03 -4.70
C GLY A 540 3.63 -18.15 -5.72
N ASP A 541 3.97 -18.38 -6.99
CA ASP A 541 3.02 -18.64 -8.08
C ASP A 541 2.16 -19.86 -7.80
N THR A 542 2.78 -20.98 -7.42
CA THR A 542 2.09 -22.23 -7.14
C THR A 542 1.08 -22.07 -6.00
N LEU A 543 1.49 -21.43 -4.89
CA LEU A 543 0.62 -21.15 -3.75
C LEU A 543 -0.54 -20.21 -4.12
N THR A 544 -0.28 -19.24 -5.00
CA THR A 544 -1.29 -18.33 -5.53
C THR A 544 -2.33 -19.08 -6.36
N VAL A 545 -1.90 -19.91 -7.31
CA VAL A 545 -2.80 -20.71 -8.16
C VAL A 545 -3.67 -21.63 -7.31
N LEU A 546 -3.09 -22.36 -6.35
CA LEU A 546 -3.85 -23.22 -5.43
C LEU A 546 -4.87 -22.41 -4.62
N SER A 547 -4.49 -21.22 -4.16
CA SER A 547 -5.35 -20.32 -3.39
C SER A 547 -6.48 -19.74 -4.25
N VAL A 548 -6.23 -19.40 -5.51
CA VAL A 548 -7.29 -19.00 -6.47
C VAL A 548 -8.29 -20.14 -6.67
N LEU A 549 -7.82 -21.39 -6.86
CA LEU A 549 -8.70 -22.55 -7.00
C LEU A 549 -9.56 -22.77 -5.75
N LEU A 550 -8.97 -22.69 -4.55
CA LEU A 550 -9.70 -22.80 -3.28
C LEU A 550 -10.73 -21.67 -3.10
N LEU A 551 -10.39 -20.43 -3.48
CA LEU A 551 -11.32 -19.31 -3.47
C LEU A 551 -12.52 -19.58 -4.37
N LEU A 552 -12.29 -20.01 -5.62
CA LEU A 552 -13.35 -20.33 -6.58
C LEU A 552 -14.27 -21.45 -6.06
N LEU A 553 -13.70 -22.50 -5.45
CA LEU A 553 -14.48 -23.58 -4.83
C LEU A 553 -15.35 -23.07 -3.67
N SER A 554 -14.80 -22.20 -2.82
CA SER A 554 -15.54 -21.62 -1.70
C SER A 554 -16.70 -20.72 -2.15
N LEU A 555 -16.55 -20.02 -3.28
CA LEU A 555 -17.60 -19.22 -3.89
C LEU A 555 -18.71 -20.08 -4.50
N ARG A 556 -18.39 -21.25 -5.07
CA ARG A 556 -19.38 -22.18 -5.66
C ARG A 556 -20.29 -22.82 -4.62
N ARG A 557 -19.75 -23.25 -3.46
CA ARG A 557 -20.54 -23.85 -2.38
C ARG A 557 -21.66 -22.94 -1.87
N ARG A 558 -21.50 -21.62 -2.02
CA ARG A 558 -22.52 -20.62 -1.66
C ARG A 558 -23.73 -20.56 -2.57
N LYS A 559 -23.61 -20.97 -3.85
CA LYS A 559 -24.75 -20.98 -4.79
C LYS A 559 -25.68 -22.19 -4.58
N ILE A 560 -25.26 -23.20 -3.82
CA ILE A 560 -25.96 -24.49 -3.70
C ILE A 560 -26.79 -24.59 -2.40
N ALA A 561 -26.57 -23.70 -1.42
CA ALA A 561 -27.44 -23.62 -0.25
C ALA A 561 -28.71 -22.80 -0.59
N PRO A 562 -29.91 -23.41 -0.63
CA PRO A 562 -31.14 -22.64 -0.76
C PRO A 562 -31.32 -21.81 0.52
N ILE A 563 -31.82 -20.58 0.33
CA ILE A 563 -32.19 -19.66 1.41
C ILE A 563 -33.35 -20.25 2.22
#